data_AF-A0A920NXB4-F1
#
_entry.id   AF-A0A920NXB4-F1
#
_cell.length_a   1.000
_cell.length_b   1.000
_cell.length_c   1.000
_cell.angle_alpha   90.00
_cell.angle_beta   90.00
_cell.angle_gamma   90.00
#
_symmetry.space_group_name_H-M   'P 1'
#
loop_
_entity.id
_entity.type
_entity.pdbx_description
1 polymer ?
#
loop_
_entity_poly.entity_id
_entity_poly.type
_entity_poly.pdbx_seq_one_letter_code
_entity_poly.pdbx_strand_id
1 'polypeptide(L)' 'MLINFPNKAEKQLISYVDDVAPILVENCTVCHREGGVGPWVMSDHKMVKGFSLMMREVIRTKECHPGMPIL' A
#
# COMPACT_ATOMS: atom_id res chain seq x y z
N MET A 1 -14.50 32.24 -1.47
CA MET A 1 -15.05 30.90 -1.74
C MET A 1 -14.50 29.98 -0.65
N LEU A 2 -15.31 29.65 0.35
CA LEU A 2 -14.87 28.80 1.46
C LEU A 2 -15.20 27.35 1.08
N ILE A 3 -14.18 26.55 0.79
CA ILE A 3 -14.37 25.12 0.61
C ILE A 3 -14.31 24.50 2.01
N ASN A 4 -15.48 24.17 2.55
CA ASN A 4 -15.61 23.35 3.74
C ASN A 4 -15.53 21.89 3.31
N PHE A 5 -14.46 21.18 3.68
CA PHE A 5 -14.40 19.72 3.59
C PHE A 5 -14.63 19.13 4.98
N PRO A 6 -15.87 18.79 5.38
CA PRO A 6 -16.10 18.02 6.59
C PRO A 6 -15.75 16.56 6.30
N ASN A 7 -14.46 16.24 6.20
CA ASN A 7 -14.03 14.85 6.18
C ASN A 7 -13.53 14.46 7.58
N LYS A 8 -14.46 14.40 8.53
CA LYS A 8 -14.30 13.59 9.73
C LYS A 8 -15.00 12.26 9.44
N ALA A 9 -14.33 11.40 8.65
CA ALA A 9 -14.58 9.98 8.80
C ALA A 9 -14.36 9.64 10.27
N GLU A 10 -15.35 9.00 10.91
CA GLU A 10 -15.15 8.40 12.22
C GLU A 10 -13.87 7.55 12.15
N LYS A 11 -13.02 7.63 13.19
CA LYS A 11 -11.82 6.79 13.26
C LYS A 11 -12.25 5.34 13.41
N GLN A 12 -12.57 4.69 12.30
CA GLN A 12 -12.70 3.25 12.24
C GLN A 12 -11.36 2.66 12.68
N LEU A 13 -11.40 1.76 13.66
CA LEU A 13 -10.24 1.02 14.11
C LEU A 13 -9.90 0.02 13.01
N ILE A 14 -8.96 0.38 12.13
CA ILE A 14 -8.43 -0.50 11.09
C ILE A 14 -7.37 -1.39 11.74
N SER A 15 -7.59 -2.70 11.70
CA SER A 15 -6.62 -3.72 12.06
C SER A 15 -5.67 -3.96 10.89
N TYR A 16 -4.36 -3.86 11.14
CA TYR A 16 -3.39 -4.18 10.09
C TYR A 16 -3.50 -5.65 9.65
N VAL A 17 -3.69 -6.57 10.59
CA VAL A 17 -3.70 -8.01 10.31
C VAL A 17 -4.99 -8.42 9.58
N ASP A 18 -6.13 -7.85 9.98
CA ASP A 18 -7.42 -8.28 9.45
C ASP A 18 -7.83 -7.49 8.21
N ASP A 19 -7.47 -6.20 8.12
CA ASP A 19 -7.95 -5.32 7.04
C ASP A 19 -6.88 -5.03 5.98
N VAL A 20 -5.59 -4.95 6.34
CA VAL A 20 -4.52 -4.50 5.42
C VAL A 20 -3.69 -5.65 4.88
N ALA A 21 -3.24 -6.55 5.75
CA ALA A 21 -2.35 -7.64 5.37
C ALA A 21 -2.93 -8.55 4.26
N PRO A 22 -4.24 -8.92 4.26
CA PRO A 22 -4.80 -9.75 3.19
C PRO A 22 -4.70 -9.07 1.82
N ILE A 23 -4.95 -7.76 1.75
CA ILE A 23 -4.85 -6.98 0.51
C ILE A 23 -3.42 -7.00 -0.04
N LEU A 24 -2.43 -6.82 0.84
CA LEU A 24 -1.03 -6.84 0.45
C LEU A 24 -0.58 -8.22 -0.03
N VAL A 25 -1.03 -9.27 0.66
CA VAL A 25 -0.76 -10.66 0.26
C VAL A 25 -1.30 -10.92 -1.15
N GLU A 26 -2.56 -10.57 -1.40
CA GLU A 26 -3.22 -10.82 -2.68
C GLU A 26 -2.59 -10.02 -3.84
N ASN A 27 -2.29 -8.74 -3.63
CA ASN A 27 -1.97 -7.83 -4.72
C ASN A 27 -0.47 -7.51 -4.86
N CYS A 28 0.31 -7.62 -3.79
CA CYS A 28 1.68 -7.10 -3.77
C CYS A 28 2.73 -8.20 -3.56
N THR A 29 2.43 -9.22 -2.75
CA THR A 29 3.43 -10.27 -2.45
C THR A 29 3.72 -11.20 -3.63
N VAL A 30 2.91 -11.16 -4.69
CA VAL A 30 3.23 -11.84 -5.96
C VAL A 30 4.62 -11.45 -6.49
N CYS A 31 5.00 -10.17 -6.33
CA CYS A 31 6.31 -9.63 -6.72
C CYS A 31 7.19 -9.31 -5.50
N HIS A 32 6.62 -8.75 -4.43
CA HIS A 32 7.35 -8.28 -3.24
C HIS A 32 7.48 -9.34 -2.13
N ARG A 33 7.89 -10.55 -2.49
CA ARG A 33 8.20 -11.65 -1.56
C ARG A 33 9.68 -11.99 -1.62
N GLU A 34 10.16 -12.80 -0.68
CA GLU A 34 11.52 -13.31 -0.71
C GLU A 34 11.78 -14.10 -2.01
N GLY A 35 12.87 -13.76 -2.71
CA GLY A 35 13.18 -14.31 -4.04
C GLY A 35 12.26 -13.83 -5.18
N GLY A 36 11.36 -12.88 -4.92
CA GLY A 36 10.51 -12.24 -5.93
C GLY A 36 11.25 -11.20 -6.76
N VAL A 37 10.57 -10.65 -7.77
CA VAL A 37 11.11 -9.63 -8.69
C VAL A 37 11.01 -8.20 -8.15
N GLY A 38 10.30 -8.01 -7.04
CA GLY A 38 10.16 -6.71 -6.41
C GLY A 38 11.48 -6.22 -5.80
N PRO A 39 11.76 -4.90 -5.81
CA PRO A 39 13.02 -4.33 -5.30
C PRO A 39 13.22 -4.51 -3.79
N TRP A 40 12.19 -4.94 -3.06
CA TRP A 40 12.23 -5.17 -1.62
C TRP A 40 11.16 -6.20 -1.22
N VAL A 41 11.38 -6.84 -0.07
CA VAL A 41 10.53 -7.90 0.47
C VAL A 41 9.55 -7.34 1.50
N MET A 42 8.27 -7.70 1.39
CA MET A 42 7.26 -7.43 2.42
C MET A 42 7.40 -8.42 3.60
N SER A 43 8.53 -8.34 4.33
CA SER A 43 8.87 -9.29 5.40
C SER A 43 8.03 -9.11 6.66
N ASP A 44 7.76 -7.86 7.03
CA ASP A 44 7.08 -7.51 8.27
C ASP A 44 6.41 -6.13 8.19
N HIS A 45 5.58 -5.85 9.19
CA HIS A 45 4.84 -4.59 9.28
C HIS A 45 5.73 -3.34 9.31
N LYS A 46 6.93 -3.39 9.91
CA LYS A 46 7.82 -2.22 9.96
C LYS A 46 8.36 -1.90 8.57
N MET A 47 8.74 -2.92 7.80
CA MET A 47 9.17 -2.75 6.41
C MET A 47 8.04 -2.15 5.57
N VAL A 48 6.85 -2.75 5.59
CA VAL A 48 5.68 -2.23 4.86
C VAL A 48 5.36 -0.78 5.27
N LYS A 49 5.39 -0.49 6.57
CA LYS A 49 5.15 0.87 7.09
C LYS A 49 6.20 1.87 6.59
N GLY A 50 7.48 1.47 6.50
CA GLY A 50 8.55 2.30 5.95
C GLY A 50 8.31 2.71 4.50
N PHE A 51 7.74 1.82 3.69
CA PHE A 51 7.41 2.09 2.27
C PHE A 51 6.00 2.66 2.05
N SER A 52 5.19 2.84 3.10
CA SER A 52 3.77 3.22 2.98
C SER A 52 3.51 4.49 2.17
N LEU A 53 4.40 5.50 2.24
CA LEU A 53 4.28 6.72 1.44
C LEU A 53 4.49 6.47 -0.05
N MET A 54 5.42 5.58 -0.41
CA MET A 54 5.67 5.17 -1.78
C MET A 54 4.53 4.27 -2.29
N MET A 55 4.10 3.29 -1.49
CA MET A 55 2.97 2.42 -1.82
C MET A 55 1.69 3.22 -2.10
N ARG A 56 1.43 4.28 -1.32
CA ARG A 56 0.30 5.19 -1.57
C ARG A 56 0.37 5.83 -2.96
N GLU A 57 1.56 6.20 -3.42
CA GLU A 57 1.74 6.77 -4.75
C GLU A 57 1.53 5.73 -5.83
N VAL A 58 2.14 4.56 -5.70
CA VAL A 58 1.95 3.40 -6.61
C VAL A 58 0.45 3.08 -6.77
N ILE A 59 -0.29 3.01 -5.66
CA ILE A 59 -1.74 2.74 -5.70
C ILE A 59 -2.51 3.87 -6.40
N ARG A 60 -2.11 5.14 -6.23
CA ARG A 60 -2.76 6.30 -6.86
C ARG A 60 -2.51 6.36 -8.36
N THR A 61 -1.27 6.12 -8.78
CA THR A 61 -0.86 6.17 -10.19
C THR A 61 -1.17 4.89 -10.93
N LYS A 62 -1.36 3.79 -10.18
CA LYS A 62 -1.43 2.41 -10.69
C LYS A 62 -0.15 1.97 -11.40
N GLU A 63 0.99 2.52 -10.98
CA GLU A 63 2.30 2.21 -11.56
C GLU A 63 3.33 1.91 -10.47
N CYS A 64 4.03 0.77 -10.58
CA CYS A 64 5.10 0.38 -9.65
C CYS A 64 6.37 1.22 -9.86
N HIS A 65 6.65 1.60 -11.10
CA HIS A 65 7.69 2.55 -11.49
C HIS A 65 7.21 3.30 -12.75
N PRO A 66 7.85 4.42 -13.14
CA PRO A 66 7.43 5.17 -14.33
C PRO A 66 7.32 4.25 -15.55
N GLY A 67 6.09 4.11 -16.09
CA GLY A 67 5.82 3.28 -17.27
C GLY A 67 5.67 1.77 -17.02
N MET A 68 5.70 1.28 -15.79
CA MET A 68 5.31 -0.10 -15.44
C MET A 68 4.02 -0.10 -14.62
N PRO A 69 2.92 -0.64 -15.17
CA PRO A 69 1.68 -0.77 -14.43
C PRO A 69 1.80 -1.83 -13.33
N ILE A 70 0.98 -1.70 -12.30
CA ILE A 70 0.66 -2.81 -11.39
C ILE A 70 -0.11 -3.83 -12.25
N LEU A 71 0.49 -5.00 -12.51
CA LEU A 71 0.06 -6.03 -13.47
C LEU A 71 -1.46 -6.17 -13.65
#